data_AF-A0A829YDK7-F1
#
_entry.id   AF-A0A829YDK7-F1
#
_cell.length_a   1.000
_cell.length_b   1.000
_cell.length_c   1.000
_cell.angle_alpha   90.00
_cell.angle_beta   90.00
_cell.angle_gamma   90.00
#
_symmetry.space_group_name_H-M   'P 1'
#
loop_
_entity.id
_entity.type
_entity.pdbx_description
1 polymer ?
#
loop_
_entity_poly.entity_id
_entity_poly.type
_entity_poly.pdbx_seq_one_letter_code
_entity_poly.pdbx_strand_id
1 'polypeptide(L)' 'MASHDLEDIVNVIDGRPSLIEEIAASPNDLRKYLGEHCGGLLATPLFADYLPGLIASGNDQADRAQLVYERIRIIAG' A
#
# COMPACT_ATOMS: atom_id res chain seq x y z
N MET A 1 14.04 -11.88 -2.10
CA MET A 1 13.66 -11.07 -3.28
C MET A 1 12.26 -10.49 -3.08
N ALA A 2 11.22 -11.28 -2.78
CA ALA A 2 9.85 -10.77 -2.53
C ALA A 2 9.70 -9.72 -1.40
N SER A 3 10.56 -9.73 -0.37
CA SER A 3 10.50 -8.73 0.72
C SER A 3 10.85 -7.32 0.25
N HIS A 4 11.75 -7.19 -0.72
CA HIS A 4 12.22 -5.89 -1.20
C HIS A 4 11.18 -5.23 -2.10
N ASP A 5 10.56 -6.00 -3.01
CA ASP A 5 9.49 -5.49 -3.87
C ASP A 5 8.30 -4.96 -3.04
N LEU A 6 7.95 -5.67 -1.95
CA LEU A 6 6.87 -5.24 -1.06
C LEU A 6 7.22 -4.00 -0.25
N GLU A 7 8.45 -3.92 0.26
CA GLU A 7 8.97 -2.73 0.95
C GLU A 7 8.97 -1.49 0.04
N ASP A 8 9.40 -1.64 -1.23
CA ASP A 8 9.36 -0.57 -2.22
C ASP A 8 7.93 -0.10 -2.50
N ILE A 9 6.99 -1.03 -2.66
CA ILE A 9 5.56 -0.71 -2.85
C ILE A 9 5.02 0.07 -1.65
N VAL A 10 5.29 -0.41 -0.43
CA VAL A 10 4.85 0.25 0.81
C VAL A 10 5.42 1.66 0.91
N ASN A 11 6.71 1.84 0.65
CA ASN A 11 7.37 3.15 0.69
C ASN A 11 6.83 4.12 -0.37
N VAL A 12 6.47 3.64 -1.56
CA VAL A 12 5.81 4.47 -2.59
C VAL A 12 4.41 4.89 -2.15
N ILE A 13 3.63 3.97 -1.58
CA ILE A 13 2.27 4.25 -1.11
C ILE A 13 2.30 5.23 0.06
N ASP A 14 3.27 5.11 0.95
CA ASP A 14 3.46 5.98 2.11
C ASP A 14 3.89 7.40 1.69
N GLY A 15 4.95 7.48 0.88
CA GLY A 15 5.60 8.73 0.50
C GLY A 15 4.86 9.55 -0.57
N ARG A 16 3.77 9.04 -1.15
CA ARG A 16 3.06 9.71 -2.25
C ARG A 16 1.59 10.00 -1.92
N PRO A 17 1.29 11.13 -1.25
CA PRO A 17 -0.08 11.51 -0.89
C PRO A 17 -1.05 11.61 -2.08
N SER A 18 -0.57 12.05 -3.23
CA SER A 18 -1.36 12.17 -4.47
C SER A 18 -1.67 10.83 -5.14
N LEU A 19 -1.11 9.71 -4.68
CA LEU A 19 -1.20 8.42 -5.37
C LEU A 19 -2.65 7.98 -5.60
N ILE A 20 -3.54 8.21 -4.63
CA ILE A 20 -4.95 7.85 -4.75
C ILE A 20 -5.63 8.63 -5.89
N GLU A 21 -5.37 9.93 -5.99
CA GLU A 21 -5.93 10.79 -7.04
C GLU A 21 -5.38 10.41 -8.42
N GLU A 22 -4.09 10.10 -8.49
CA GLU A 22 -3.45 9.65 -9.73
C GLU A 22 -3.99 8.31 -10.21
N ILE A 23 -4.17 7.35 -9.29
CA ILE A 23 -4.80 6.07 -9.61
C ILE A 23 -6.24 6.33 -10.07
N ALA A 24 -7.01 7.17 -9.38
CA ALA A 24 -8.38 7.50 -9.77
C ALA A 24 -8.46 8.11 -11.18
N ALA A 25 -7.50 8.96 -11.55
CA ALA A 25 -7.39 9.59 -12.87
C ALA A 25 -6.85 8.65 -13.97
N SER A 26 -6.34 7.47 -13.60
CA SER A 26 -5.75 6.51 -14.54
C SER A 26 -6.80 5.69 -15.31
N PRO A 27 -6.42 5.06 -16.44
CA PRO A 27 -7.29 4.18 -17.20
C PRO A 27 -7.88 3.05 -16.37
N ASN A 28 -9.10 2.62 -16.71
CA ASN A 28 -9.85 1.63 -15.94
C ASN A 28 -9.05 0.32 -15.74
N ASP A 29 -8.40 -0.16 -16.78
CA ASP A 29 -7.62 -1.41 -16.75
C ASP A 29 -6.47 -1.35 -15.72
N LEU A 30 -5.80 -0.19 -15.62
CA LEU A 30 -4.74 0.01 -14.63
C LEU A 30 -5.31 0.07 -13.21
N ARG A 31 -6.41 0.79 -12.99
CA ARG A 31 -7.09 0.81 -11.68
C ARG A 31 -7.50 -0.59 -11.24
N LYS A 32 -8.07 -1.38 -12.16
CA LYS A 32 -8.50 -2.75 -11.88
C LYS A 32 -7.30 -3.64 -11.52
N TYR A 33 -6.23 -3.57 -12.30
CA TYR A 33 -5.00 -4.31 -12.03
C TYR A 33 -4.42 -3.99 -10.65
N LEU A 34 -4.35 -2.70 -10.30
CA LEU A 34 -3.86 -2.24 -9.01
C LEU A 34 -4.79 -2.67 -7.86
N GLY A 35 -6.10 -2.62 -8.08
CA GLY A 35 -7.09 -3.08 -7.10
C GLY A 35 -7.01 -4.57 -6.83
N GLU A 36 -6.87 -5.41 -7.86
CA GLU A 36 -6.68 -6.85 -7.72
C GLU A 36 -5.39 -7.17 -6.95
N HIS A 37 -4.28 -6.49 -7.27
CA HIS A 37 -3.01 -6.67 -6.54
C HIS A 37 -3.11 -6.23 -5.07
N CYS A 38 -3.67 -5.04 -4.81
CA CYS A 38 -3.84 -4.53 -3.45
C CYS A 38 -4.80 -5.40 -2.64
N GLY A 39 -5.86 -5.92 -3.25
CA GLY A 39 -6.76 -6.90 -2.64
C GLY A 39 -6.03 -8.19 -2.25
N GLY A 40 -5.12 -8.67 -3.11
CA GLY A 40 -4.25 -9.82 -2.80
C GLY A 40 -3.33 -9.57 -1.60
N LEU A 41 -2.77 -8.37 -1.47
CA LEU A 41 -1.97 -7.99 -0.29
C LEU A 41 -2.82 -8.00 0.99
N LEU A 42 -4.03 -7.41 0.95
CA LEU A 42 -4.95 -7.40 2.08
C LEU A 42 -5.46 -8.79 2.48
N ALA A 43 -5.54 -9.72 1.52
CA ALA A 43 -5.90 -11.11 1.77
C ALA A 43 -4.75 -11.92 2.39
N THR A 44 -3.52 -11.38 2.43
CA THR A 44 -2.38 -12.06 3.04
C THR A 44 -2.56 -12.10 4.57
N PRO A 45 -2.49 -13.28 5.20
CA PRO A 45 -2.62 -13.40 6.65
C PRO A 45 -1.60 -12.52 7.38
N LEU A 46 -2.06 -11.82 8.42
CA LEU A 46 -1.23 -10.95 9.27
C LEU A 46 -0.54 -9.80 8.51
N PHE A 47 -0.98 -9.46 7.29
CA PHE A 47 -0.38 -8.36 6.52
C PHE A 47 -0.30 -7.06 7.33
N ALA A 48 -1.37 -6.70 8.06
CA ALA A 48 -1.39 -5.53 8.91
C ALA A 48 -0.35 -5.57 10.05
N ASP A 49 -0.03 -6.76 10.56
CA ASP A 49 0.95 -6.94 11.65
C ASP A 49 2.39 -6.80 11.14
N TYR A 50 2.64 -7.19 9.89
CA TYR A 50 3.96 -7.06 9.24
C TYR A 50 4.20 -5.68 8.64
N LEU A 51 3.14 -4.93 8.31
CA LEU A 51 3.21 -3.65 7.62
C LEU A 51 4.10 -2.60 8.31
N PRO A 52 4.07 -2.42 9.65
CA PRO A 52 4.98 -1.51 10.33
C PRO A 52 6.45 -1.84 10.08
N GLY A 53 6.80 -3.13 9.98
CA GLY A 53 8.16 -3.59 9.73
C GLY A 53 8.68 -3.29 8.32
N LEU A 54 7.81 -2.87 7.40
CA LEU A 54 8.15 -2.49 6.02
C LEU A 54 8.31 -0.97 5.85
N ILE A 55 8.05 -0.20 6.90
CA ILE A 55 8.17 1.26 6.91
C ILE A 55 9.45 1.65 7.61
N ALA A 56 10.11 2.69 7.10
CA ALA A 56 11.28 3.29 7.74
C ALA A 56 11.02 3.61 9.22
N SER A 57 11.94 3.20 10.09
CA SER A 57 11.80 3.36 11.54
C SER A 57 11.70 4.84 11.94
N GLY A 58 10.75 5.15 12.81
CA GLY A 58 10.46 6.51 13.26
C GLY A 58 9.38 6.54 14.34
N ASN A 59 9.21 7.68 14.99
CA ASN A 59 8.21 7.85 16.05
C ASN A 59 6.76 7.77 15.52
N ASP A 60 6.57 7.98 14.22
CA ASP A 60 5.30 7.97 13.50
C ASP A 60 5.06 6.66 12.71
N GLN A 61 5.91 5.64 12.89
CA GLN A 61 5.87 4.39 12.11
C GLN A 61 4.51 3.69 12.18
N ALA A 62 3.88 3.67 13.35
CA ALA A 62 2.55 3.06 13.53
C ALA A 62 1.46 3.85 12.78
N ASP A 63 1.48 5.18 12.86
CA ASP A 63 0.52 6.05 12.19
C ASP A 63 0.66 5.95 10.67
N ARG A 64 1.90 5.90 10.18
CA ARG A 64 2.21 5.68 8.75
C ARG A 64 1.78 4.30 8.27
N ALA A 65 1.98 3.26 9.08
CA ALA A 65 1.49 1.92 8.76
C ALA A 65 -0.03 1.90 8.61
N GLN A 66 -0.74 2.55 9.52
CA GLN A 66 -2.19 2.69 9.41
C GLN A 66 -2.59 3.45 8.14
N LEU A 67 -1.95 4.58 7.85
CA LEU A 67 -2.21 5.37 6.65
C LEU A 67 -1.98 4.57 5.36
N VAL A 68 -0.88 3.82 5.28
CA VAL A 68 -0.58 2.95 4.13
C VAL A 68 -1.64 1.86 4.00
N TYR A 69 -2.03 1.22 5.10
CA TYR A 69 -3.07 0.20 5.09
C TYR A 69 -4.40 0.75 4.54
N GLU A 70 -4.80 1.93 4.99
CA GLU A 70 -6.01 2.62 4.50
C GLU A 70 -5.91 2.94 3.00
N ARG A 71 -4.75 3.42 2.53
CA ARG A 71 -4.51 3.68 1.09
C ARG A 71 -4.61 2.41 0.25
N ILE A 72 -4.02 1.30 0.70
CA ILE A 72 -4.12 0.00 0.03
C ILE A 72 -5.59 -0.45 -0.05
N ARG A 73 -6.37 -0.26 1.02
CA ARG A 73 -7.82 -0.54 1.01
C ARG A 73 -8.58 0.30 0.00
N ILE A 74 -8.27 1.58 -0.13
CA ILE A 74 -8.91 2.45 -1.13
C ILE A 74 -8.56 2.01 -2.55
N ILE A 75 -7.31 1.62 -2.80
CA ILE A 75 -6.86 1.15 -4.13
C ILE A 75 -7.52 -0.20 -4.48
N ALA A 76 -7.69 -1.08 -3.50
CA ALA A 76 -8.33 -2.39 -3.67
C ALA A 76 -9.78 -2.29 -4.18
N GLY A 77 -10.47 -1.19 -3.89
CA GLY A 77 -11.87 -0.96 -4.26
C GLY A 77 -12.84 -1.36 -3.16
#